data_AF-A0A4Q7YYD6-F1
#
_entry.id   AF-A0A4Q7YYD6-F1
#
_cell.length_a   1.000
_cell.length_b   1.000
_cell.length_c   1.000
_cell.angle_alpha   90.00
_cell.angle_beta   90.00
_cell.angle_gamma   90.00
#
_symmetry.space_group_name_H-M   'P 1'
#
loop_
_entity.id
_entity.type
_entity.pdbx_description
1 polymer ?
#
loop_
_entity_poly.entity_id
_entity_poly.type
_entity_poly.pdbx_seq_one_letter_code
_entity_poly.pdbx_strand_id
1 'polypeptide(L)'
;MAEDFRLSSAVQVFPCPNCNETINTSMQQCTFCSAPIDPAAAQQAAEKTAKISQACSDASYLKIMAGCALTFFISRFFPFLSLVGIVGFAFLEIAIPVMTIRWWLKYRSIKTDDPNFVQAKLSASYVGGGALLFLLFVLTGRVVIHAMGFEFHGQ
;
A
#
# COMPACT_ATOMS: atom_id res chain seq x y z
N MET A 1 -14.79 -23.76 0.30
CA MET A 1 -15.26 -23.09 1.53
C MET A 1 -15.13 -21.58 1.34
N ALA A 2 -16.08 -20.96 0.64
CA ALA A 2 -16.05 -19.55 0.26
C ALA A 2 -17.45 -18.95 0.39
N GLU A 3 -17.94 -18.79 1.63
CA GLU A 3 -19.30 -18.29 1.88
C GLU A 3 -19.44 -17.22 2.99
N ASP A 4 -18.36 -16.58 3.46
CA ASP A 4 -18.47 -15.62 4.58
C ASP A 4 -18.25 -14.12 4.25
N PHE A 5 -17.95 -13.73 3.01
CA PHE A 5 -17.52 -12.33 2.72
C PHE A 5 -18.62 -11.38 2.21
N ARG A 6 -19.91 -11.72 2.29
CA ARG A 6 -21.01 -10.88 1.75
C ARG A 6 -21.82 -10.11 2.80
N LEU A 7 -21.69 -10.41 4.10
CA LEU A 7 -22.41 -9.70 5.18
C LEU A 7 -21.73 -8.40 5.65
N SER A 8 -20.48 -8.14 5.26
CA SER A 8 -19.69 -6.98 5.73
C SER A 8 -19.76 -5.74 4.82
N SER A 9 -20.66 -5.70 3.83
CA SER A 9 -20.74 -4.60 2.84
C SER A 9 -21.75 -3.48 3.18
N ALA A 10 -22.53 -3.59 4.26
CA ALA A 10 -23.47 -2.53 4.67
C ALA A 10 -23.15 -1.90 6.04
N VAL A 11 -22.25 -2.51 6.80
CA VAL A 11 -21.82 -2.04 8.12
C VAL A 11 -20.58 -1.20 7.95
N GLN A 12 -20.77 0.07 7.56
CA GLN A 12 -19.67 1.02 7.57
C GLN A 12 -19.48 1.54 9.00
N VAL A 13 -18.23 1.57 9.43
CA VAL A 13 -17.84 1.87 10.80
C VAL A 13 -17.23 3.27 10.84
N PHE A 14 -17.72 4.14 11.73
CA PHE A 14 -17.29 5.54 11.81
C PHE A 14 -17.19 6.00 13.27
N PRO A 15 -16.33 6.98 13.60
CA PRO A 15 -16.25 7.56 14.93
C PRO A 15 -17.44 8.49 15.19
N CYS A 16 -18.07 8.37 16.36
CA CYS A 16 -19.17 9.24 16.77
C CYS A 16 -18.69 10.69 16.92
N PRO A 17 -19.39 11.70 16.37
CA PRO A 17 -18.96 13.10 16.47
C PRO A 17 -18.98 13.68 17.89
N ASN A 18 -19.68 13.03 18.83
CA ASN A 18 -19.84 13.54 20.20
C ASN A 18 -18.90 12.85 21.21
N CYS A 19 -18.69 11.53 21.07
CA CYS A 19 -17.84 10.77 22.01
C CYS A 19 -16.58 10.15 21.37
N ASN A 20 -16.46 10.18 20.04
CA ASN A 20 -15.36 9.60 19.28
C ASN A 20 -15.27 8.05 19.30
N GLU A 21 -16.21 7.36 19.94
CA GLU A 21 -16.32 5.90 19.85
C GLU A 21 -16.74 5.41 18.45
N THR A 22 -16.19 4.26 18.10
CA THR A 22 -16.43 3.52 16.86
C THR A 22 -17.84 2.92 16.84
N ILE A 23 -18.70 3.41 15.94
CA ILE A 23 -20.11 3.01 15.82
C ILE A 23 -20.47 2.62 14.39
N ASN A 24 -21.59 1.91 14.25
CA ASN A 24 -22.07 1.36 13.00
C ASN A 24 -23.10 2.28 12.34
N THR A 25 -22.99 2.49 11.02
CA THR A 25 -23.91 3.30 10.20
C THR A 25 -25.37 2.85 10.25
N SER A 26 -25.65 1.61 10.68
CA SER A 26 -27.01 1.10 10.86
C SER A 26 -27.71 1.57 12.14
N MET A 27 -27.03 2.31 13.03
CA MET A 27 -27.59 2.76 14.32
C MET A 27 -28.02 4.23 14.29
N GLN A 28 -29.28 4.50 14.65
CA GLN A 28 -29.84 5.86 14.72
C GLN A 28 -29.44 6.62 16.00
N GLN A 29 -28.85 5.93 16.97
CA GLN A 29 -28.45 6.49 18.25
C GLN A 29 -27.14 5.86 18.72
N CYS A 30 -26.22 6.68 19.23
CA CYS A 30 -24.93 6.18 19.71
C CYS A 30 -25.13 5.40 21.01
N THR A 31 -24.65 4.16 21.07
CA THR A 31 -24.76 3.29 22.26
C THR A 31 -24.02 3.84 23.48
N PHE A 32 -23.01 4.69 23.26
CA PHE A 32 -22.14 5.22 24.32
C PHE A 32 -22.62 6.57 24.85
N CYS A 33 -22.95 7.52 23.96
CA CYS A 33 -23.36 8.86 24.37
C CYS A 33 -24.86 9.16 24.20
N SER A 34 -25.65 8.20 23.70
CA SER A 34 -27.08 8.34 23.39
C SER A 34 -27.45 9.50 22.47
N ALA A 35 -26.45 10.16 21.85
CA ALA A 35 -26.68 11.26 20.93
C ALA A 35 -27.41 10.75 19.67
N PRO A 36 -28.40 11.51 19.17
CA PRO A 36 -29.06 11.19 17.90
C PRO A 36 -28.02 11.28 16.78
N ILE A 37 -27.92 10.22 16.01
CA ILE A 37 -27.02 10.14 14.86
C ILE A 37 -27.86 10.46 13.63
N ASP A 38 -27.51 11.54 12.94
CA ASP A 38 -28.04 11.77 11.60
C ASP A 38 -27.43 10.74 10.63
N PRO A 39 -28.22 9.87 9.99
CA PRO A 39 -27.72 8.88 9.05
C PRO A 39 -26.95 9.51 7.89
N ALA A 40 -27.27 10.75 7.49
CA ALA A 40 -26.52 11.45 6.45
C ALA A 40 -25.11 11.85 6.92
N ALA A 41 -24.98 12.38 8.14
CA ALA A 41 -23.68 12.69 8.75
C ALA A 41 -22.84 11.42 9.00
N ALA A 42 -23.49 10.31 9.40
CA ALA A 42 -22.85 9.01 9.59
C ALA A 42 -22.27 8.44 8.29
N GLN A 43 -23.01 8.52 7.19
CA GLN A 43 -22.52 8.10 5.86
C GLN A 43 -21.31 8.93 5.42
N GLN A 44 -21.33 10.25 5.62
CA GLN A 44 -20.19 11.10 5.27
C GLN A 44 -18.95 10.80 6.12
N ALA A 45 -19.12 10.51 7.41
CA ALA A 45 -18.01 10.10 8.28
C ALA A 45 -17.45 8.73 7.86
N ALA A 46 -18.33 7.78 7.55
CA ALA A 46 -17.98 6.46 7.09
C ALA A 46 -17.21 6.46 5.75
N GLU A 47 -17.61 7.31 4.78
CA GLU A 47 -16.88 7.48 3.53
C GLU A 47 -15.46 8.00 3.73
N LYS A 48 -15.27 8.92 4.68
CA LYS A 48 -13.93 9.43 5.03
C LYS A 48 -13.09 8.33 5.65
N THR A 49 -13.62 7.57 6.60
CA THR A 49 -12.93 6.43 7.22
C THR A 49 -12.60 5.34 6.20
N ALA A 50 -13.51 5.04 5.27
CA ALA A 50 -13.27 4.09 4.19
C ALA A 50 -12.10 4.51 3.30
N LYS A 51 -11.99 5.81 2.95
CA LYS A 51 -10.85 6.34 2.18
C LYS A 51 -9.53 6.20 2.93
N ILE A 52 -9.52 6.43 4.25
CA ILE A 52 -8.33 6.28 5.09
C ILE A 52 -7.92 4.80 5.19
N SER A 53 -8.88 3.90 5.44
CA SER A 53 -8.63 2.46 5.47
C SER A 53 -8.09 1.96 4.13
N GLN A 54 -8.65 2.43 3.01
CA GLN A 54 -8.16 2.09 1.68
C GLN A 54 -6.71 2.57 1.47
N ALA A 55 -6.38 3.79 1.89
CA ALA A 55 -5.01 4.30 1.81
C ALA A 55 -4.02 3.46 2.63
N CYS A 56 -4.44 2.99 3.81
CA CYS A 56 -3.65 2.12 4.68
C CYS A 56 -3.45 0.72 4.08
N SER A 57 -4.51 0.13 3.52
CA SER A 57 -4.43 -1.16 2.81
C SER A 57 -3.49 -1.07 1.61
N ASP A 58 -3.56 0.00 0.81
CA ASP A 58 -2.65 0.22 -0.32
C ASP A 58 -1.17 0.34 0.16
N ALA A 59 -0.93 1.02 1.28
CA ALA A 59 0.41 1.15 1.85
C ALA A 59 0.97 -0.18 2.36
N SER A 60 0.12 -1.01 2.98
CA SER A 60 0.49 -2.38 3.39
C SER A 60 0.75 -3.27 2.18
N TYR A 61 -0.04 -3.14 1.11
CA TYR A 61 0.16 -3.88 -0.13
C TYR A 61 1.52 -3.55 -0.77
N LEU A 62 1.95 -2.28 -0.75
CA LEU A 62 3.29 -1.87 -1.19
C LEU A 62 4.41 -2.56 -0.41
N LYS A 63 4.27 -2.74 0.92
CA LYS A 63 5.25 -3.48 1.74
C LYS A 63 5.37 -4.94 1.30
N ILE A 64 4.24 -5.59 1.05
CA ILE A 64 4.22 -6.98 0.59
C ILE A 64 4.90 -7.09 -0.77
N MET A 65 4.57 -6.19 -1.70
CA MET A 65 5.18 -6.17 -3.04
C MET A 65 6.69 -5.93 -3.00
N ALA A 66 7.18 -5.08 -2.09
CA ALA A 66 8.61 -4.88 -1.86
C ALA A 66 9.28 -6.17 -1.34
N GLY A 67 8.62 -6.89 -0.43
CA GLY A 67 9.07 -8.21 0.02
C GLY A 67 9.15 -9.22 -1.14
N CYS A 68 8.13 -9.27 -1.98
CA CYS A 68 8.13 -10.11 -3.18
C CYS A 68 9.26 -9.76 -4.15
N ALA A 69 9.58 -8.47 -4.34
CA ALA A 69 10.67 -8.04 -5.21
C ALA A 69 12.03 -8.59 -4.74
N LEU A 70 12.26 -8.59 -3.42
CA LEU A 70 13.46 -9.22 -2.84
C LEU A 70 13.47 -10.72 -3.07
N THR A 71 12.35 -11.41 -2.88
CA THR A 71 12.23 -12.85 -3.15
C THR A 71 12.53 -13.18 -4.62
N PHE A 72 11.95 -12.44 -5.56
CA PHE A 72 12.23 -12.64 -6.99
C PHE A 72 13.68 -12.31 -7.35
N PHE A 73 14.27 -11.29 -6.72
CA PHE A 73 15.69 -10.98 -6.88
C PHE A 73 16.59 -12.14 -6.42
N ILE A 74 16.33 -12.73 -5.26
CA ILE A 74 17.08 -13.90 -4.75
C ILE A 74 16.85 -15.12 -5.65
N SER A 75 15.62 -15.32 -6.13
CA SER A 75 15.29 -16.46 -7.01
C SER A 75 16.07 -16.47 -8.32
N ARG A 76 16.56 -15.30 -8.79
CA ARG A 76 17.40 -15.18 -9.99
C ARG A 76 18.72 -15.95 -9.88
N PHE A 77 19.23 -16.17 -8.66
CA PHE A 77 20.46 -16.92 -8.43
C PHE A 77 20.27 -18.44 -8.54
N PHE A 78 19.03 -18.91 -8.59
CA PHE A 78 18.71 -20.33 -8.73
C PHE A 78 18.40 -20.67 -10.20
N PRO A 79 19.15 -21.59 -10.83
CA PRO A 79 19.05 -21.85 -12.28
C PRO A 79 17.65 -22.31 -12.72
N PHE A 80 16.98 -23.15 -11.91
CA PHE A 80 15.64 -23.68 -12.20
C PHE A 80 14.51 -22.64 -12.11
N LEU A 81 14.68 -21.58 -11.30
CA LEU A 81 13.66 -20.52 -11.12
C LEU A 81 14.05 -19.21 -11.80
N SER A 82 15.19 -19.17 -12.49
CA SER A 82 15.79 -17.94 -13.00
C SER A 82 14.89 -17.19 -13.97
N LEU A 83 14.17 -17.88 -14.86
CA LEU A 83 13.33 -17.24 -15.87
C LEU A 83 12.09 -16.59 -15.23
N VAL A 84 11.44 -17.27 -14.29
CA VAL A 84 10.33 -16.73 -13.50
C VAL A 84 10.82 -15.56 -12.65
N GLY A 85 12.00 -15.70 -12.04
CA GLY A 85 12.67 -14.64 -11.29
C GLY A 85 12.91 -13.38 -12.13
N ILE A 86 13.45 -13.53 -13.34
CA ILE A 86 13.75 -12.40 -14.24
C ILE A 86 12.46 -11.69 -14.68
N VAL A 87 11.45 -12.44 -15.14
CA VAL A 87 10.20 -11.84 -15.64
C VAL A 87 9.42 -11.20 -14.49
N GLY A 88 9.28 -11.90 -13.36
CA GLY A 88 8.59 -11.38 -12.17
C GLY A 88 9.29 -10.15 -11.60
N PHE A 89 10.63 -10.16 -11.56
CA PHE A 89 11.42 -9.02 -11.12
C PHE A 89 11.26 -7.81 -12.05
N ALA A 90 11.38 -8.00 -13.37
CA ALA A 90 11.22 -6.92 -14.35
C ALA A 90 9.83 -6.27 -14.26
N PHE A 91 8.78 -7.07 -14.04
CA PHE A 91 7.44 -6.54 -13.81
C PHE A 91 7.35 -5.70 -12.53
N LEU A 92 7.90 -6.22 -11.41
CA LEU A 92 7.91 -5.50 -10.13
C LEU A 92 8.75 -4.22 -10.17
N GLU A 93 9.80 -4.21 -10.98
CA GLU A 93 10.68 -3.06 -11.23
C GLU A 93 9.88 -1.84 -11.70
N ILE A 94 8.84 -2.07 -12.51
CA ILE A 94 7.96 -1.04 -13.06
C ILE A 94 6.71 -0.85 -12.19
N ALA A 95 6.13 -1.93 -11.69
CA ALA A 95 4.88 -1.88 -10.94
C ALA A 95 5.00 -1.10 -9.62
N ILE A 96 6.09 -1.32 -8.86
CA ILE A 96 6.31 -0.67 -7.57
C ILE A 96 6.38 0.86 -7.67
N PRO A 97 7.21 1.47 -8.56
CA PRO A 97 7.25 2.92 -8.69
C PRO A 97 5.94 3.50 -9.20
N VAL A 98 5.29 2.85 -10.18
CA VAL A 98 3.97 3.31 -10.69
C VAL A 98 2.92 3.34 -9.58
N MET A 99 2.83 2.28 -8.78
CA MET A 99 1.87 2.22 -7.68
C MET A 99 2.21 3.19 -6.54
N THR A 100 3.49 3.37 -6.24
CA THR A 100 3.95 4.36 -5.24
C THR A 100 3.60 5.78 -5.69
N ILE A 101 3.89 6.13 -6.94
CA ILE A 101 3.54 7.44 -7.51
C ILE A 101 2.03 7.64 -7.51
N ARG A 102 1.26 6.65 -7.96
CA ARG A 102 -0.21 6.71 -7.97
C ARG A 102 -0.78 6.89 -6.56
N TRP A 103 -0.24 6.18 -5.58
CA TRP A 103 -0.61 6.32 -4.16
C TRP A 103 -0.34 7.74 -3.67
N TRP A 104 0.86 8.27 -3.95
CA TRP A 104 1.23 9.63 -3.60
C TRP A 104 0.31 10.66 -4.26
N LEU A 105 0.04 10.56 -5.57
CA LEU A 105 -0.85 11.48 -6.27
C LEU A 105 -2.27 11.44 -5.70
N LYS A 106 -2.78 10.25 -5.37
CA LYS A 106 -4.15 10.06 -4.89
C LYS A 106 -4.36 10.53 -3.45
N TYR A 107 -3.42 10.25 -2.54
CA TYR A 107 -3.61 10.44 -1.10
C TYR A 107 -2.82 11.63 -0.52
N ARG A 108 -1.93 12.28 -1.28
CA ARG A 108 -1.19 13.47 -0.82
C ARG A 108 -2.10 14.61 -0.36
N SER A 109 -3.31 14.72 -0.92
CA SER A 109 -4.22 15.83 -0.64
C SER A 109 -5.11 15.64 0.59
N ILE A 110 -5.09 14.47 1.25
CA ILE A 110 -5.93 14.23 2.43
C ILE A 110 -5.24 14.85 3.65
N LYS A 111 -5.84 15.91 4.20
CA LYS A 111 -5.49 16.46 5.52
C LYS A 111 -6.42 15.80 6.54
N THR A 112 -5.89 14.85 7.30
CA THR A 112 -6.58 14.26 8.46
C THR A 112 -5.61 14.27 9.64
N ASP A 113 -6.12 14.49 10.84
CA ASP A 113 -5.33 14.57 12.09
C ASP A 113 -5.14 13.18 12.74
N ASP A 114 -5.53 12.12 12.04
CA ASP A 114 -5.42 10.76 12.53
C ASP A 114 -3.94 10.30 12.54
N PRO A 115 -3.40 9.86 13.69
CA PRO A 115 -2.01 9.40 13.80
C PRO A 115 -1.73 8.18 12.90
N ASN A 116 -2.75 7.36 12.64
CA ASN A 116 -2.68 6.21 11.75
C ASN A 116 -2.39 6.62 10.29
N PHE A 117 -2.90 7.76 9.83
CA PHE A 117 -2.63 8.26 8.48
C PHE A 117 -1.21 8.79 8.34
N VAL A 118 -0.69 9.44 9.38
CA VAL A 118 0.71 9.89 9.43
C VAL A 118 1.66 8.69 9.36
N GLN A 119 1.39 7.63 10.12
CA GLN A 119 2.17 6.39 10.05
C GLN A 119 2.09 5.71 8.68
N ALA A 120 0.91 5.68 8.06
CA ALA A 120 0.74 5.13 6.71
C ALA A 120 1.55 5.91 5.67
N LYS A 121 1.59 7.25 5.77
CA LYS A 121 2.38 8.12 4.90
C LYS A 121 3.88 7.94 5.10
N LEU A 122 4.34 7.85 6.34
CA LEU A 122 5.75 7.53 6.63
C LEU A 122 6.11 6.15 6.08
N SER A 123 5.28 5.14 6.31
CA SER A 123 5.48 3.79 5.77
C SER A 123 5.58 3.80 4.24
N ALA A 124 4.66 4.47 3.54
CA ALA A 124 4.69 4.58 2.09
C ALA A 124 5.93 5.36 1.59
N SER A 125 6.38 6.37 2.35
CA SER A 125 7.61 7.12 2.05
C SER A 125 8.84 6.25 2.20
N TYR A 126 8.97 5.50 3.30
CA TYR A 126 10.09 4.59 3.54
C TYR A 126 10.12 3.44 2.54
N VAL A 127 8.98 2.82 2.24
CA VAL A 127 8.88 1.75 1.25
C VAL A 127 9.18 2.27 -0.15
N GLY A 128 8.63 3.43 -0.52
CA GLY A 128 8.91 4.07 -1.81
C GLY A 128 10.38 4.46 -1.96
N GLY A 129 10.97 5.10 -0.95
CA GLY A 129 12.38 5.47 -0.94
C GLY A 129 13.31 4.25 -0.94
N GLY A 130 13.00 3.23 -0.14
CA GLY A 130 13.74 1.98 -0.10
C GLY A 130 13.66 1.22 -1.42
N ALA A 131 12.47 1.15 -2.04
CA ALA A 131 12.31 0.57 -3.37
C ALA A 131 13.12 1.33 -4.42
N LEU A 132 13.08 2.67 -4.41
CA LEU A 132 13.86 3.49 -5.35
C LEU A 132 15.37 3.27 -5.18
N LEU A 133 15.88 3.25 -3.95
CA LEU A 133 17.29 2.96 -3.67
C LEU A 133 17.68 1.55 -4.14
N PHE A 134 16.83 0.56 -3.91
CA PHE A 134 17.05 -0.80 -4.36
C PHE A 134 17.05 -0.90 -5.90
N LEU A 135 16.15 -0.20 -6.58
CA LEU A 135 16.15 -0.10 -8.05
C LEU A 135 17.44 0.53 -8.56
N LEU A 136 17.89 1.64 -7.96
CA LEU A 136 19.14 2.28 -8.32
C LEU A 136 20.33 1.33 -8.14
N PHE A 137 20.39 0.59 -7.03
CA PHE A 137 21.42 -0.41 -6.78
C PHE A 137 21.43 -1.52 -7.85
N VAL A 138 20.26 -2.00 -8.26
CA VAL A 138 20.17 -3.03 -9.32
C VAL A 138 20.58 -2.47 -10.68
N LEU A 139 20.18 -1.25 -11.01
CA LEU A 139 20.55 -0.58 -12.26
C LEU A 139 22.05 -0.31 -12.32
N THR A 140 22.67 0.19 -11.24
CA THR A 140 24.13 0.39 -11.20
C THR A 140 24.87 -0.93 -11.35
N GLY A 141 24.41 -1.99 -10.68
CA GLY A 141 24.97 -3.34 -10.87
C GLY A 141 24.90 -3.83 -12.32
N ARG A 142 23.78 -3.63 -13.01
CA ARG A 142 23.63 -3.96 -14.44
C ARG A 142 24.59 -3.15 -15.33
N VAL A 143 24.70 -1.86 -15.09
CA VAL A 143 25.61 -0.98 -15.84
C VAL A 143 27.06 -1.38 -15.62
N VAL A 144 27.46 -1.67 -14.38
CA VAL A 144 28.82 -2.10 -14.03
C VAL A 144 29.17 -3.43 -14.70
N ILE A 145 28.27 -4.42 -14.65
CA ILE A 145 28.46 -5.71 -15.34
C ILE A 145 28.62 -5.51 -16.85
N HIS A 146 27.78 -4.67 -17.46
CA HIS A 146 27.85 -4.39 -18.89
C HIS A 146 29.13 -3.63 -19.26
N ALA A 147 29.56 -2.66 -18.43
CA ALA A 147 30.81 -1.92 -18.63
C ALA A 147 32.02 -2.85 -18.56
N MET A 148 32.11 -3.72 -17.54
CA MET A 148 33.18 -4.70 -17.42
C MET A 148 33.14 -5.76 -18.54
N GLY A 149 31.94 -6.20 -18.95
CA GLY A 149 31.78 -7.13 -20.07
C GLY A 149 32.22 -6.54 -21.42
N PHE A 150 32.08 -5.23 -21.58
CA PHE A 150 32.59 -4.50 -22.75
C PHE A 150 34.13 -4.44 -22.76
N GLU A 151 34.75 -4.30 -21.58
CA GLU A 151 36.22 -4.29 -21.46
C GLU A 151 36.86 -5.65 -21.83
N PHE A 152 36.22 -6.78 -21.53
CA PHE A 152 36.75 -8.11 -21.86
C PHE A 152 36.64 -8.53 -23.33
N HIS A 153 35.78 -7.88 -24.13
CA HIS A 153 35.65 -8.16 -25.58
C HIS A 153 36.49 -7.21 -26.45
N GLY A 154 37.13 -6.20 -25.85
CA GLY A 154 37.94 -5.19 -26.53
C GLY A 154 39.46 -5.40 -26.45
N GLN A 155 39.92 -6.45 -25.76
CA GLN A 155 41.33 -6.91 -25.75
C GLN A 155 41.48 -8.18 -26.57
#